data_AF-A0AAW2F009-F1
#
_entry.id   AF-A0AAW2F009-F1
#
_cell.length_a   1.000
_cell.length_b   1.000
_cell.length_c   1.000
_cell.angle_alpha   90.00
_cell.angle_beta   90.00
_cell.angle_gamma   90.00
#
_symmetry.space_group_name_H-M   'P 1'
#
loop_
_entity.id
_entity.type
_entity.pdbx_description
1 polymer ?
#
loop_
_entity_poly.entity_id
_entity_poly.type
_entity_poly.pdbx_seq_one_letter_code
_entity_poly.pdbx_strand_id
1 'polypeptide(L)'
;MNANCNHYYSMVKKISSISGHWPYQKSTRNLFSVVLITLSVISIIIPQIAKMVNCNRDLKCVFEATTSYMLSVTILVKLYACYFSRCKMKVLIDELFIDWNELETPEEYEIMKRYAKNTRRYAIGYVLYCYFALYVFLLMSLIPQVLDVVLPLNESRPRLSAYPAYYFVDESKYSYYILLHAIIAWKIALTGLVSYDCMVLTYIEYVCSIFALIGLRFERMICNKTADVFHPHTCEVNRKQIAFFVHTHQKALK
;
A
#
# COMPACT_ATOMS: atom_id res chain seq x y z
N MET A 1 17.73 -12.36 -10.68
CA MET A 1 16.64 -11.38 -10.91
C MET A 1 16.93 -10.65 -12.20
N ASN A 2 16.09 -10.80 -13.22
CA ASN A 2 16.30 -10.16 -14.53
C ASN A 2 16.28 -8.63 -14.40
N ALA A 3 17.22 -7.91 -15.04
CA ALA A 3 17.42 -6.47 -14.86
C ALA A 3 16.15 -5.65 -15.20
N ASN A 4 15.39 -6.10 -16.20
CA ASN A 4 14.16 -5.46 -16.66
C ASN A 4 13.01 -5.56 -15.65
N CYS A 5 12.84 -6.70 -14.98
CA CYS A 5 11.83 -6.88 -13.93
C CYS A 5 12.15 -6.00 -12.70
N ASN A 6 13.43 -5.91 -12.34
CA ASN A 6 13.88 -5.06 -11.23
C ASN A 6 13.52 -3.58 -11.44
N HIS A 7 13.58 -3.09 -12.68
CA HIS A 7 13.27 -1.69 -12.99
C HIS A 7 11.82 -1.30 -12.64
N TYR A 8 10.84 -2.16 -12.94
CA TYR A 8 9.42 -1.84 -12.70
C TYR A 8 9.04 -1.91 -11.23
N TYR A 9 9.53 -2.92 -10.50
CA TYR A 9 9.20 -3.12 -9.09
C TYR A 9 10.18 -2.45 -8.10
N SER A 10 11.21 -1.77 -8.60
CA SER A 10 12.25 -1.10 -7.79
C SER A 10 11.68 -0.16 -6.72
N MET A 11 10.66 0.62 -7.06
CA MET A 11 10.02 1.54 -6.13
C MET A 11 9.30 0.79 -5.01
N VAL A 12 8.44 -0.17 -5.36
CA VAL A 12 7.69 -0.97 -4.39
C VAL A 12 8.66 -1.69 -3.46
N LYS A 13 9.70 -2.32 -4.03
CA LYS A 13 10.78 -2.93 -3.27
C LYS A 13 11.45 -1.95 -2.31
N LYS A 14 11.76 -0.72 -2.74
CA LYS A 14 12.41 0.29 -1.91
C LYS A 14 11.51 0.70 -0.73
N ILE A 15 10.25 1.04 -1.00
CA ILE A 15 9.33 1.50 0.05
C ILE A 15 9.01 0.38 1.05
N SER A 16 8.80 -0.85 0.57
CA SER A 16 8.60 -2.01 1.44
C SER A 16 9.84 -2.40 2.23
N SER A 17 11.04 -2.16 1.70
CA SER A 17 12.28 -2.37 2.45
C SER A 17 12.43 -1.36 3.59
N ILE A 18 12.03 -0.11 3.36
CA ILE A 18 12.03 0.94 4.40
C ILE A 18 11.05 0.58 5.51
N SER A 19 9.84 0.15 5.16
CA SER A 19 8.79 -0.21 6.12
C SER A 19 8.96 -1.60 6.77
N GLY A 20 9.98 -2.37 6.37
CA GLY A 20 10.23 -3.72 6.90
C GLY A 20 9.30 -4.81 6.36
N HIS A 21 8.51 -4.50 5.34
CA HIS A 21 7.58 -5.41 4.66
C HIS A 21 8.26 -6.29 3.60
N TRP A 22 9.43 -5.89 3.08
CA TRP A 22 10.12 -6.65 2.04
C TRP A 22 10.60 -8.02 2.55
N PRO A 23 10.20 -9.15 1.94
CA PRO A 23 10.41 -10.46 2.52
C PRO A 23 11.87 -10.96 2.48
N TYR A 24 12.69 -10.47 1.55
CA TYR A 24 14.10 -10.89 1.41
C TYR A 24 15.09 -10.06 2.22
N GLN A 25 14.60 -9.11 3.02
CA GLN A 25 15.47 -8.27 3.85
C GLN A 25 15.85 -8.98 5.16
N LYS A 26 17.00 -8.60 5.74
CA LYS A 26 17.48 -9.16 7.01
C LYS A 26 16.40 -9.01 8.10
N SER A 27 16.13 -10.11 8.82
CA SER A 27 15.08 -10.17 9.86
C SER A 27 15.21 -9.07 10.91
N THR A 28 16.44 -8.73 11.32
CA THR A 28 16.73 -7.66 12.29
C THR A 28 16.29 -6.28 11.78
N ARG A 29 16.54 -5.97 10.50
CA ARG A 29 16.14 -4.70 9.90
C ARG A 29 14.62 -4.62 9.71
N ASN A 30 13.99 -5.73 9.36
CA ASN A 30 12.52 -5.80 9.25
C ASN A 30 11.87 -5.56 10.62
N LEU A 31 12.35 -6.25 11.66
CA LEU A 31 11.87 -6.07 13.02
C LEU A 31 12.05 -4.63 13.50
N PHE A 32 13.22 -4.04 13.23
CA PHE A 32 13.47 -2.64 13.57
C PHE A 32 12.47 -1.68 12.93
N SER A 33 12.23 -1.81 11.62
CA SER A 33 11.24 -0.97 10.91
C SER A 33 9.82 -1.15 11.46
N VAL A 34 9.40 -2.39 11.73
CA VAL A 34 8.07 -2.68 12.31
C VAL A 34 7.94 -2.06 13.70
N VAL A 35 8.95 -2.24 14.57
CA VAL A 35 8.96 -1.66 15.92
C VAL A 35 8.91 -0.13 15.85
N LEU A 36 9.68 0.48 14.95
CA LEU A 36 9.68 1.93 14.77
C LEU A 36 8.30 2.47 14.34
N ILE A 37 7.65 1.80 13.38
CA ILE A 37 6.29 2.17 12.94
C ILE A 37 5.30 1.96 14.09
N THR A 38 5.36 0.84 14.81
CA THR A 38 4.48 0.57 15.96
C THR A 38 4.63 1.65 17.04
N LEU A 39 5.85 2.00 17.45
CA LEU A 39 6.09 3.03 18.46
C LEU A 39 5.55 4.39 18.01
N SER A 40 5.76 4.73 16.72
CA SER A 40 5.23 5.95 16.13
C SER A 40 3.71 5.99 16.09
N VAL A 41 3.03 4.86 15.87
CA VAL A 41 1.57 4.82 15.89
C VAL A 41 1.03 4.85 17.32
N ILE A 42 1.70 4.20 18.27
CA ILE A 42 1.35 4.26 19.70
C ILE A 42 1.43 5.71 20.21
N SER A 43 2.46 6.46 19.84
CA SER A 43 2.61 7.86 20.24
C SER A 43 1.49 8.77 19.68
N ILE A 44 0.82 8.36 18.60
CA ILE A 44 -0.36 9.04 18.04
C ILE A 44 -1.65 8.58 18.70
N ILE A 45 -1.83 7.26 18.87
CA ILE A 45 -3.07 6.65 19.38
C ILE A 45 -3.36 7.05 20.82
N ILE A 46 -2.34 7.11 21.69
CA ILE A 46 -2.54 7.44 23.10
C ILE A 46 -3.22 8.83 23.25
N PRO A 47 -2.71 9.91 22.64
CA PRO A 47 -3.39 11.20 22.63
C PRO A 47 -4.79 11.19 22.00
N GLN A 48 -5.04 10.38 20.96
CA GLN A 48 -6.36 10.26 20.32
C GLN A 48 -7.39 9.65 21.27
N ILE A 49 -7.02 8.54 21.93
CA ILE A 49 -7.89 7.87 22.92
C ILE A 49 -8.17 8.83 24.07
N ALA A 50 -7.15 9.52 24.58
CA ALA A 50 -7.33 10.50 25.65
C ALA A 50 -8.29 11.63 25.25
N LYS A 51 -8.21 12.12 23.99
CA LYS A 51 -9.15 13.11 23.47
C LYS A 51 -10.58 12.56 23.43
N MET A 52 -10.76 11.33 22.94
CA MET A 52 -12.08 10.69 22.87
C MET A 52 -12.72 10.55 24.27
N VAL A 53 -11.94 10.18 25.28
CA VAL A 53 -12.42 10.09 26.68
C VAL A 53 -12.80 11.47 27.21
N ASN A 54 -12.02 12.51 26.88
CA ASN A 54 -12.27 13.88 27.34
C ASN A 54 -13.42 14.60 26.60
N CYS A 55 -14.00 14.01 25.54
CA CYS A 55 -15.08 14.65 24.78
C CYS A 55 -16.41 14.77 25.56
N ASN A 56 -16.54 14.28 26.80
CA ASN A 56 -17.72 14.47 27.67
C ASN A 56 -19.09 14.21 26.99
N ARG A 57 -19.17 13.20 26.11
CA ARG A 57 -20.35 12.84 25.29
C ARG A 57 -20.77 13.87 24.23
N ASP A 58 -19.93 14.85 23.90
CA ASP A 58 -20.12 15.67 22.70
C ASP A 58 -19.87 14.80 21.46
N LEU A 59 -20.96 14.45 20.78
CA LEU A 59 -20.92 13.62 19.57
C LEU A 59 -20.05 14.26 18.49
N LYS A 60 -20.01 15.59 18.37
CA LYS A 60 -19.20 16.27 17.35
C LYS A 60 -17.71 16.04 17.62
N CYS A 61 -17.26 16.28 18.86
CA CYS A 61 -15.89 15.99 19.31
C CYS A 61 -15.52 14.50 19.11
N VAL A 62 -16.44 13.58 19.44
CA VAL A 62 -16.20 12.13 19.28
C VAL A 62 -16.06 11.75 17.82
N PHE A 63 -16.95 12.21 16.92
CA PHE A 63 -16.87 11.90 15.49
C PHE A 63 -15.57 12.43 14.87
N GLU A 64 -15.18 13.66 15.19
CA GLU A 64 -13.92 14.26 14.70
C GLU A 64 -12.70 13.45 15.15
N ALA A 65 -12.64 13.04 16.42
CA ALA A 65 -11.54 12.23 16.94
C ALA A 65 -11.52 10.81 16.35
N THR A 66 -12.70 10.23 16.09
CA THR A 66 -12.86 8.86 15.60
C THR A 66 -12.19 8.67 14.24
N THR A 67 -12.30 9.61 13.30
CA THR A 67 -11.72 9.46 11.95
C THR A 67 -10.20 9.25 12.01
N SER A 68 -9.50 10.08 12.78
CA SER A 68 -8.04 9.98 12.92
C SER A 68 -7.62 8.72 13.68
N TYR A 69 -8.42 8.28 14.65
CA TYR A 69 -8.19 7.04 15.39
C TYR A 69 -8.34 5.80 14.49
N MET A 70 -9.39 5.74 13.67
CA MET A 70 -9.63 4.63 12.74
C MET A 70 -8.49 4.48 11.73
N LEU A 71 -7.90 5.59 11.27
CA LEU A 71 -6.71 5.56 10.43
C LEU A 71 -5.52 4.92 11.15
N SER A 72 -5.22 5.34 12.38
CA SER A 72 -4.14 4.77 13.19
C SER A 72 -4.31 3.26 13.41
N VAL A 73 -5.54 2.82 13.72
CA VAL A 73 -5.87 1.39 13.87
C VAL A 73 -5.66 0.65 12.54
N THR A 74 -6.11 1.20 11.42
CA THR A 74 -5.94 0.60 10.09
C THR A 74 -4.46 0.39 9.76
N ILE A 75 -3.59 1.34 10.13
CA ILE A 75 -2.15 1.23 9.94
C ILE A 75 -1.57 0.06 10.74
N LEU A 76 -1.93 -0.08 12.02
CA LEU A 76 -1.47 -1.21 12.84
C LEU A 76 -1.95 -2.55 12.29
N VAL A 77 -3.24 -2.64 11.94
CA VAL A 77 -3.81 -3.87 11.37
C VAL A 77 -3.05 -4.28 10.12
N LYS A 78 -2.81 -3.35 9.18
CA LYS A 78 -2.07 -3.63 7.94
C LYS A 78 -0.60 -3.99 8.20
N LEU A 79 0.07 -3.29 9.10
CA LEU A 79 1.46 -3.56 9.50
C LEU A 79 1.61 -5.00 10.01
N TYR A 80 0.76 -5.40 10.96
CA TYR A 80 0.81 -6.74 11.54
C TYR A 80 0.30 -7.82 10.59
N ALA A 81 -0.72 -7.53 9.77
CA ALA A 81 -1.16 -8.44 8.71
C ALA A 81 0.00 -8.76 7.75
N CYS A 82 0.78 -7.76 7.37
CA CYS A 82 1.98 -7.94 6.55
C CYS A 82 3.07 -8.75 7.28
N TYR A 83 3.30 -8.44 8.55
CA TYR A 83 4.31 -9.11 9.36
C TYR A 83 4.02 -10.60 9.52
N PHE A 84 2.78 -10.96 9.87
CA PHE A 84 2.35 -12.35 10.03
C PHE A 84 2.26 -13.09 8.69
N SER A 85 1.87 -12.40 7.62
CA SER A 85 1.74 -13.00 6.28
C SER A 85 3.04 -13.01 5.46
N ARG A 86 4.19 -12.65 6.05
CA ARG A 86 5.48 -12.51 5.35
C ARG A 86 5.89 -13.71 4.50
N CYS A 87 5.60 -14.93 4.95
CA CYS A 87 5.92 -16.14 4.21
C CYS A 87 5.11 -16.24 2.92
N LYS A 88 3.80 -15.92 2.99
CA LYS A 88 2.91 -15.88 1.81
C LYS A 88 3.35 -14.80 0.83
N MET A 89 3.67 -13.61 1.34
CA MET A 89 4.17 -12.48 0.54
C MET A 89 5.46 -12.82 -0.20
N LYS A 90 6.33 -13.63 0.42
CA LYS A 90 7.55 -14.13 -0.21
C LYS A 90 7.24 -15.07 -1.37
N VAL A 91 6.35 -16.05 -1.16
CA VAL A 91 5.94 -17.00 -2.20
C VAL A 91 5.38 -16.26 -3.42
N LEU A 92 4.49 -15.29 -3.21
CA LEU A 92 3.92 -14.49 -4.30
C LEU A 92 4.96 -13.70 -5.09
N ILE A 93 6.01 -13.20 -4.42
CA ILE A 93 7.11 -12.50 -5.12
C ILE A 93 8.02 -13.49 -5.85
N ASP A 94 8.25 -14.68 -5.28
CA ASP A 94 9.00 -15.75 -5.95
C ASP A 94 8.27 -16.19 -7.23
N GLU A 95 6.96 -16.43 -7.18
CA GLU A 95 6.13 -16.79 -8.33
C GLU A 95 6.14 -15.70 -9.41
N LEU A 96 5.99 -14.43 -9.01
CA LEU A 96 6.13 -13.30 -9.93
C LEU A 96 7.47 -13.37 -10.68
N PHE A 97 8.59 -13.57 -9.97
CA PHE A 97 9.89 -13.63 -10.63
C PHE A 97 10.09 -14.86 -11.51
N ILE A 98 9.50 -15.99 -11.15
CA ILE A 98 9.53 -17.21 -11.96
C ILE A 98 8.78 -16.97 -13.28
N ASP A 99 7.54 -16.49 -13.20
CA ASP A 99 6.69 -16.24 -14.38
C ASP A 99 7.33 -15.23 -15.34
N TRP A 100 8.03 -14.22 -14.82
CA TRP A 100 8.79 -13.27 -15.63
C TRP A 100 9.94 -13.92 -16.42
N ASN A 101 10.50 -15.04 -15.95
CA ASN A 101 11.56 -15.77 -16.64
C ASN A 101 11.01 -16.84 -17.60
N GLU A 102 9.76 -17.28 -17.43
CA GLU A 102 9.08 -18.27 -18.26
C GLU A 102 8.32 -17.66 -19.46
N LEU A 103 8.54 -16.37 -19.75
CA LEU A 103 7.95 -15.69 -20.90
C LEU A 103 8.66 -16.15 -22.19
N GLU A 104 7.90 -16.66 -23.15
CA GLU A 104 8.45 -17.29 -24.37
C GLU A 104 8.43 -16.36 -25.58
N THR A 105 7.44 -15.45 -25.64
CA THR A 105 7.19 -14.65 -26.84
C THR A 105 7.17 -13.14 -26.56
N PRO A 106 7.48 -12.28 -27.55
CA PRO A 106 7.50 -10.83 -27.36
C PRO A 106 6.13 -10.25 -26.94
N GLU A 107 5.03 -10.84 -27.40
CA GLU A 107 3.68 -10.42 -27.01
C GLU A 107 3.40 -10.72 -25.53
N GLU A 108 3.80 -11.89 -25.03
CA GLU A 108 3.71 -12.25 -23.61
C GLU A 108 4.49 -11.25 -22.74
N TYR A 109 5.69 -10.89 -23.21
CA TYR A 109 6.51 -9.88 -22.55
C TYR A 109 5.84 -8.50 -22.52
N GLU A 110 5.23 -8.06 -23.62
CA GLU A 110 4.53 -6.77 -23.66
C GLU A 110 3.28 -6.74 -22.75
N ILE A 111 2.56 -7.87 -22.60
CA ILE A 111 1.47 -7.98 -21.63
C ILE A 111 2.02 -7.75 -20.21
N MET A 112 2.99 -8.56 -19.79
CA MET A 112 3.55 -8.49 -18.43
C MET A 112 4.14 -7.10 -18.14
N LYS A 113 4.87 -6.54 -19.10
CA LYS A 113 5.44 -5.19 -19.05
C LYS A 113 4.39 -4.09 -18.92
N ARG A 114 3.23 -4.22 -19.60
CA ARG A 114 2.13 -3.25 -19.49
C ARG A 114 1.59 -3.18 -18.07
N TYR A 115 1.30 -4.32 -17.46
CA TYR A 115 0.81 -4.37 -16.06
C TYR A 115 1.86 -3.88 -15.07
N ALA A 116 3.13 -4.28 -15.23
CA ALA A 116 4.20 -3.78 -14.34
C ALA A 116 4.45 -2.27 -14.45
N LYS A 117 4.28 -1.69 -15.65
CA LYS A 117 4.27 -0.23 -15.83
C LYS A 117 3.09 0.42 -15.10
N ASN A 118 1.90 -0.18 -15.17
CA ASN A 118 0.72 0.31 -14.46
C ASN A 118 0.92 0.27 -12.94
N THR A 119 1.41 -0.86 -12.40
CA THR A 119 1.79 -0.99 -10.99
C THR A 119 2.69 0.15 -10.55
N ARG A 120 3.76 0.43 -11.31
CA ARG A 120 4.70 1.51 -10.98
C ARG A 120 4.01 2.87 -11.00
N ARG A 121 3.21 3.17 -12.02
CA ARG A 121 2.50 4.45 -12.14
C ARG A 121 1.52 4.66 -10.99
N TYR A 122 0.71 3.65 -10.69
CA TYR A 122 -0.26 3.70 -9.59
C TYR A 122 0.43 3.80 -8.23
N ALA A 123 1.51 3.06 -8.00
CA ALA A 123 2.30 3.16 -6.77
C ALA A 123 2.90 4.57 -6.58
N ILE A 124 3.50 5.16 -7.63
CA ILE A 124 4.02 6.54 -7.59
C ILE A 124 2.89 7.52 -7.28
N GLY A 125 1.81 7.48 -8.05
CA GLY A 125 0.67 8.38 -7.88
C GLY A 125 0.05 8.28 -6.48
N TYR A 126 -0.16 7.06 -5.99
CA TYR A 126 -0.73 6.79 -4.68
C TYR A 126 0.16 7.31 -3.54
N VAL A 127 1.47 7.03 -3.60
CA VAL A 127 2.43 7.52 -2.59
C VAL A 127 2.45 9.05 -2.58
N LEU A 128 2.57 9.69 -3.75
CA LEU A 128 2.56 11.16 -3.85
C LEU A 128 1.27 11.75 -3.30
N TYR A 129 0.12 11.19 -3.67
CA TYR A 129 -1.19 11.59 -3.20
C TYR A 129 -1.29 11.49 -1.67
N CYS A 130 -0.92 10.37 -1.07
CA CYS A 130 -1.00 10.16 0.38
C CYS A 130 -0.09 11.13 1.15
N TYR A 131 1.15 11.33 0.72
CA TYR A 131 2.04 12.28 1.38
C TYR A 131 1.56 13.73 1.19
N PHE A 132 1.10 14.09 -0.01
CA PHE A 132 0.54 15.41 -0.27
C PHE A 132 -0.69 15.68 0.63
N ALA A 133 -1.64 14.75 0.68
CA ALA A 133 -2.81 14.85 1.55
C ALA A 133 -2.42 14.99 3.03
N LEU A 134 -1.43 14.22 3.49
CA LEU A 134 -0.92 14.34 4.86
C LEU A 134 -0.34 15.72 5.14
N TYR A 135 0.53 16.23 4.26
CA TYR A 135 1.13 17.56 4.45
C TYR A 135 0.07 18.65 4.43
N VAL A 136 -0.86 18.63 3.47
CA VAL A 136 -1.96 19.59 3.41
C VAL A 136 -2.76 19.54 4.70
N PHE A 137 -3.16 18.35 5.16
CA PHE A 137 -3.93 18.16 6.39
C PHE A 137 -3.20 18.72 7.62
N LEU A 138 -1.92 18.42 7.79
CA LEU A 138 -1.13 18.92 8.93
C LEU A 138 -0.88 20.43 8.85
N LEU A 139 -0.68 20.98 7.64
CA LEU A 139 -0.48 22.43 7.47
C LEU A 139 -1.76 23.25 7.69
N MET A 140 -2.96 22.64 7.59
CA MET A 140 -4.21 23.32 7.94
C MET A 140 -4.19 23.86 9.38
N SER A 141 -3.45 23.25 10.30
CA SER A 141 -3.33 23.75 11.68
C SER A 141 -2.61 25.09 11.80
N LEU A 142 -1.86 25.50 10.78
CA LEU A 142 -1.14 26.77 10.73
C LEU A 142 -1.99 27.92 10.17
N ILE A 143 -3.17 27.64 9.60
CA ILE A 143 -4.05 28.66 9.01
C ILE A 143 -4.35 29.80 9.98
N PRO A 144 -4.74 29.57 11.25
CA PRO A 144 -5.04 30.67 12.16
C PRO A 144 -3.85 31.62 12.35
N GLN A 145 -2.63 31.09 12.40
CA GLN A 145 -1.41 31.89 12.58
C GLN A 145 -1.08 32.72 11.33
N VAL A 146 -1.29 32.15 10.14
CA VAL A 146 -1.12 32.89 8.88
C VAL A 146 -2.16 34.01 8.79
N LEU A 147 -3.41 33.73 9.17
CA LEU A 147 -4.47 34.73 9.17
C LEU A 147 -4.23 35.84 10.19
N ASP A 148 -3.59 35.57 11.32
CA ASP A 148 -3.23 36.63 12.29
C ASP A 148 -2.20 37.62 11.73
N VAL A 149 -1.36 37.19 10.78
CA VAL A 149 -0.38 38.08 10.10
C VAL A 149 -1.02 38.83 8.93
N VAL A 150 -1.82 38.14 8.11
CA VAL A 150 -2.37 38.70 6.87
C VAL A 150 -3.68 39.48 7.10
N LEU A 151 -4.49 39.06 8.06
CA LEU A 151 -5.78 39.66 8.41
C LEU A 151 -5.98 39.64 9.95
N PRO A 152 -5.26 40.50 10.68
CA PRO A 152 -5.32 40.53 12.14
C PRO A 152 -6.71 40.89 12.63
N LEU A 153 -7.16 40.22 13.69
CA LEU A 153 -8.39 40.54 14.42
C LEU A 153 -8.04 41.23 15.74
N ASN A 154 -8.99 42.01 16.29
CA ASN A 154 -8.84 42.59 17.63
C ASN A 154 -8.89 41.54 18.76
N GLU A 155 -9.36 40.33 18.45
CA GLU A 155 -9.42 39.19 19.36
C GLU A 155 -8.51 38.04 18.88
N SER A 156 -8.04 37.22 19.81
CA SER A 156 -7.20 36.05 19.50
C SER A 156 -8.02 34.94 18.82
N ARG A 157 -7.55 34.44 17.67
CA ARG A 157 -8.18 33.29 17.00
C ARG A 157 -7.99 31.99 17.81
N PRO A 158 -8.97 31.08 17.84
CA PRO A 158 -8.78 29.76 18.42
C PRO A 158 -7.72 28.99 17.61
N ARG A 159 -6.75 28.38 18.31
CA ARG A 159 -5.73 27.55 17.66
C ARG A 159 -6.36 26.25 17.17
N LEU A 160 -6.03 25.88 15.94
CA LEU A 160 -6.43 24.60 15.36
C LEU A 160 -5.34 23.57 15.68
N SER A 161 -5.72 22.43 16.26
CA SER A 161 -4.76 21.33 16.44
C SER A 161 -4.48 20.64 15.11
N ALA A 162 -3.28 20.06 14.96
CA ALA A 162 -2.90 19.27 13.79
C ALA A 162 -3.83 18.09 13.53
N TYR A 163 -4.40 17.52 14.60
CA TYR A 163 -5.47 16.55 14.59
C TYR A 163 -6.13 16.48 15.97
N PRO A 164 -7.35 15.93 16.11
CA PRO A 164 -8.01 15.85 17.40
C PRO A 164 -7.28 14.88 18.34
N ALA A 165 -6.50 15.43 19.27
CA ALA A 165 -5.70 14.68 20.25
C ALA A 165 -5.50 15.51 21.52
N TYR A 166 -5.29 14.82 22.64
CA TYR A 166 -4.98 15.42 23.93
C TYR A 166 -3.60 14.94 24.39
N TYR A 167 -2.62 15.85 24.44
CA TYR A 167 -1.21 15.52 24.67
C TYR A 167 -0.76 15.59 26.15
N PHE A 168 -1.69 15.72 27.10
CA PHE A 168 -1.41 15.85 28.53
C PHE A 168 -0.49 17.02 28.91
N VAL A 169 -0.35 17.99 28.01
CA VAL A 169 0.40 19.22 28.18
C VAL A 169 -0.47 20.39 27.73
N ASP A 170 -0.08 21.61 28.09
CA ASP A 170 -0.72 22.81 27.59
C ASP A 170 -0.53 22.92 26.06
N GLU A 171 -1.59 22.64 25.31
CA GLU A 171 -1.61 22.64 23.86
C GLU A 171 -1.27 24.03 23.29
N SER A 172 -1.57 25.12 24.01
CA SER A 172 -1.29 26.49 23.59
C SER A 172 0.20 26.82 23.71
N LYS A 173 0.85 26.34 24.78
CA LYS A 173 2.28 26.57 25.01
C LYS A 173 3.15 25.70 24.10
N TYR A 174 2.75 24.45 23.85
CA TYR A 174 3.57 23.46 23.15
C TYR A 174 3.10 23.16 21.71
N SER A 175 2.27 24.02 21.09
CA SER A 175 1.65 23.75 19.77
C SER A 175 2.67 23.37 18.69
N TYR A 176 3.82 24.06 18.60
CA TYR A 176 4.84 23.77 17.59
C TYR A 176 5.52 22.40 17.80
N TYR A 177 5.76 22.01 19.06
CA TYR A 177 6.33 20.70 19.38
C TYR A 177 5.34 19.57 19.08
N ILE A 178 4.05 19.80 19.38
CA ILE A 178 2.97 18.87 19.04
C ILE A 178 2.85 18.70 17.52
N LEU A 179 2.90 19.80 16.77
CA LEU A 179 2.88 19.75 15.30
C LEU A 179 4.11 19.03 14.74
N LEU A 180 5.31 19.31 15.27
CA LEU A 180 6.53 18.63 14.85
C LEU A 180 6.46 17.12 15.10
N HIS A 181 6.01 16.72 16.30
CA HIS A 181 5.75 15.32 16.63
C HIS A 181 4.74 14.71 15.65
N ALA A 182 3.62 15.38 15.41
CA ALA A 182 2.59 14.92 14.48
C ALA A 182 3.14 14.70 13.06
N ILE A 183 3.92 15.65 12.53
CA ILE A 183 4.54 15.53 11.20
C ILE A 183 5.46 14.31 11.14
N ILE A 184 6.36 14.16 12.12
CA ILE A 184 7.33 13.05 12.11
C ILE A 184 6.62 11.71 12.29
N ALA A 185 5.74 11.61 13.29
CA ALA A 185 5.05 10.38 13.62
C ALA A 185 4.10 9.93 12.50
N TRP A 186 3.28 10.83 11.96
CA TRP A 186 2.39 10.50 10.86
C TRP A 186 3.14 10.14 9.58
N LYS A 187 4.29 10.77 9.30
CA LYS A 187 5.12 10.37 8.15
C LYS A 187 5.65 8.95 8.30
N ILE A 188 6.15 8.58 9.47
CA ILE A 188 6.63 7.22 9.75
C ILE A 188 5.47 6.21 9.62
N ALA A 189 4.34 6.48 10.29
CA ALA A 189 3.15 5.65 10.23
C ALA A 189 2.62 5.47 8.80
N LEU A 190 2.55 6.57 8.04
CA LEU A 190 2.08 6.58 6.65
C LEU A 190 2.98 5.74 5.75
N THR A 191 4.29 5.72 5.98
CA THR A 191 5.23 4.89 5.22
C THR A 191 4.87 3.40 5.32
N GLY A 192 4.43 2.94 6.49
CA GLY A 192 3.91 1.59 6.69
C GLY A 192 2.66 1.32 5.86
N LEU A 193 1.68 2.22 5.93
CA LEU A 193 0.42 2.14 5.17
C LEU A 193 0.66 2.04 3.67
N VAL A 194 1.35 3.04 3.11
CA VAL A 194 1.53 3.12 1.65
C VAL A 194 2.37 1.97 1.13
N SER A 195 3.32 1.49 1.93
CA SER A 195 4.09 0.30 1.57
C SER A 195 3.21 -0.93 1.45
N TYR A 196 2.32 -1.19 2.42
CA TYR A 196 1.44 -2.34 2.38
C TYR A 196 0.53 -2.28 1.15
N ASP A 197 -0.11 -1.12 0.93
CA ASP A 197 -1.05 -0.93 -0.18
C ASP A 197 -0.35 -1.06 -1.54
N CYS A 198 0.88 -0.56 -1.69
CA CYS A 198 1.66 -0.75 -2.92
C CYS A 198 2.04 -2.21 -3.17
N MET A 199 2.31 -3.00 -2.12
CA MET A 199 2.57 -4.43 -2.27
C MET A 199 1.31 -5.17 -2.72
N VAL A 200 0.16 -4.92 -2.07
CA VAL A 200 -1.12 -5.51 -2.46
C VAL A 200 -1.47 -5.17 -3.90
N LEU A 201 -1.33 -3.89 -4.29
CA LEU A 201 -1.54 -3.45 -5.66
C LEU A 201 -0.63 -4.16 -6.66
N THR A 202 0.63 -4.41 -6.28
CA THR A 202 1.58 -5.17 -7.10
C THR A 202 1.08 -6.59 -7.36
N TYR A 203 0.54 -7.26 -6.34
CA TYR A 203 -0.01 -8.60 -6.51
C TYR A 203 -1.27 -8.61 -7.35
N ILE A 204 -2.16 -7.63 -7.16
CA ILE A 204 -3.38 -7.51 -7.97
C ILE A 204 -3.00 -7.36 -9.46
N GLU A 205 -2.13 -6.42 -9.78
CA GLU A 205 -1.67 -6.21 -11.16
C GLU A 205 -0.93 -7.44 -11.72
N TYR A 206 -0.14 -8.12 -10.90
CA TYR A 206 0.52 -9.37 -11.27
C TYR A 206 -0.49 -10.47 -11.61
N VAL A 207 -1.47 -10.74 -10.75
CA VAL A 207 -2.52 -11.74 -11.01
C VAL A 207 -3.32 -11.38 -12.27
N CYS A 208 -3.67 -10.10 -12.45
CA CYS A 208 -4.32 -9.64 -13.69
C CYS A 208 -3.44 -9.87 -14.92
N SER A 209 -2.13 -9.67 -14.81
CA SER A 209 -1.21 -9.92 -15.92
C SER A 209 -1.12 -11.40 -16.28
N ILE A 210 -1.17 -12.30 -15.30
CA ILE A 210 -1.20 -13.74 -15.51
C ILE A 210 -2.50 -14.17 -16.18
N PHE A 211 -3.65 -13.62 -15.80
CA PHE A 211 -4.89 -13.91 -16.50
C PHE A 211 -4.89 -13.44 -17.96
N ALA A 212 -4.35 -12.25 -18.24
CA ALA A 212 -4.18 -11.77 -19.61
C ALA A 212 -3.23 -12.66 -20.42
N LEU A 213 -2.12 -13.09 -19.80
CA LEU A 213 -1.13 -13.99 -20.38
C LEU A 213 -1.75 -15.35 -20.73
N ILE A 214 -2.49 -15.95 -19.80
CA ILE A 214 -3.18 -17.22 -20.01
C ILE A 214 -4.21 -17.11 -21.13
N GLY A 215 -4.98 -16.01 -21.18
CA GLY A 215 -5.93 -15.74 -22.25
C GLY A 215 -5.26 -15.72 -23.63
N LEU A 216 -4.11 -15.03 -23.77
CA LEU A 216 -3.34 -15.01 -25.01
C LEU A 216 -2.86 -16.41 -25.42
N ARG A 217 -2.30 -17.17 -24.48
CA ARG A 217 -1.82 -18.55 -24.74
C ARG A 217 -2.97 -19.44 -25.21
N PHE A 218 -4.15 -19.30 -24.60
CA PHE A 218 -5.35 -20.04 -24.97
C PHE A 218 -5.84 -19.70 -26.38
N GLU A 219 -5.89 -18.41 -26.74
CA GLU A 219 -6.29 -17.94 -28.07
C GLU A 219 -5.39 -18.52 -29.17
N ARG A 220 -4.07 -18.42 -29.00
CA ARG A 220 -3.10 -19.00 -29.96
C ARG A 220 -3.28 -20.49 -30.15
N MET A 221 -3.57 -21.22 -29.07
CA MET A 221 -3.84 -22.66 -29.15
C MET A 221 -5.07 -22.98 -29.98
N ILE A 222 -6.15 -22.18 -29.90
CA ILE A 222 -7.36 -22.37 -30.70
C ILE A 222 -7.10 -21.99 -32.17
N CYS A 223 -6.43 -20.88 -32.43
CA CYS A 223 -6.10 -20.44 -33.79
C CYS A 223 -5.16 -21.42 -34.51
N ASN A 224 -4.14 -21.95 -33.84
CA ASN A 224 -3.28 -22.97 -34.42
C ASN A 224 -4.05 -24.27 -34.72
N LYS A 225 -5.00 -24.67 -33.85
CA LYS A 225 -5.85 -25.85 -34.10
C LYS A 225 -6.84 -25.68 -35.24
N THR A 226 -7.37 -24.48 -35.46
CA THR A 226 -8.26 -24.21 -36.60
C THR A 226 -7.52 -24.21 -37.93
N ALA A 227 -6.21 -23.92 -37.93
CA ALA A 227 -5.34 -24.10 -39.09
C ALA A 227 -4.98 -25.59 -39.35
N ASP A 228 -4.98 -26.45 -38.32
CA ASP A 228 -4.53 -27.85 -38.37
C ASP A 228 -5.67 -28.90 -38.48
N VAL A 229 -6.90 -28.51 -38.84
CA VAL A 229 -8.04 -29.45 -38.90
C VAL A 229 -7.94 -30.43 -40.08
N PHE A 230 -7.27 -31.56 -39.84
CA PHE A 230 -7.64 -32.90 -40.32
C PHE A 230 -7.07 -33.96 -39.35
N HIS A 231 -7.66 -34.21 -38.17
CA HIS A 231 -7.68 -35.57 -37.55
C HIS A 231 -8.55 -35.74 -36.27
N PRO A 232 -9.10 -36.95 -36.02
CA PRO A 232 -10.16 -37.21 -35.03
C PRO A 232 -9.68 -37.43 -33.57
N HIS A 233 -8.37 -37.42 -33.31
CA HIS A 233 -7.80 -37.61 -31.96
C HIS A 233 -7.83 -36.35 -31.07
N THR A 234 -8.48 -35.28 -31.52
CA THR A 234 -8.45 -33.93 -30.92
C THR A 234 -9.26 -33.79 -29.62
N CYS A 235 -10.24 -34.66 -29.35
CA CYS A 235 -11.20 -34.47 -28.26
C CYS A 235 -10.61 -34.74 -26.86
N GLU A 236 -9.74 -35.76 -26.71
CA GLU A 236 -9.15 -36.12 -25.41
C GLU A 236 -8.01 -35.18 -24.99
N VAL A 237 -7.23 -34.71 -25.97
CA VAL A 237 -6.21 -33.68 -25.81
C VAL A 237 -6.85 -32.35 -25.39
N ASN A 238 -8.00 -32.00 -25.97
CA ASN A 238 -8.77 -30.81 -25.58
C ASN A 238 -9.20 -30.85 -24.11
N ARG A 239 -9.65 -32.01 -23.60
CA ARG A 239 -10.10 -32.14 -22.20
C ARG A 239 -8.95 -31.98 -21.21
N LYS A 240 -7.79 -32.61 -21.47
CA LYS A 240 -6.59 -32.50 -20.62
C LYS A 240 -6.01 -31.08 -20.62
N GLN A 241 -6.06 -30.38 -21.75
CA GLN A 241 -5.54 -29.02 -21.88
C GLN A 241 -6.49 -27.96 -21.29
N ILE A 242 -7.81 -28.10 -21.45
CA ILE A 242 -8.77 -27.25 -20.74
C ILE A 242 -8.63 -27.45 -19.23
N ALA A 243 -8.46 -28.69 -18.77
CA ALA A 243 -8.19 -28.98 -17.37
C ALA A 243 -6.88 -28.31 -16.89
N PHE A 244 -5.82 -28.28 -17.72
CA PHE A 244 -4.59 -27.54 -17.41
C PHE A 244 -4.85 -26.04 -17.26
N PHE A 245 -5.58 -25.40 -18.17
CA PHE A 245 -5.88 -23.96 -18.05
C PHE A 245 -6.76 -23.64 -16.84
N VAL A 246 -7.78 -24.45 -16.58
CA VAL A 246 -8.62 -24.32 -15.37
C VAL A 246 -7.77 -24.49 -14.12
N HIS A 247 -6.87 -25.47 -14.09
CA HIS A 247 -5.95 -25.69 -12.98
C HIS A 247 -4.97 -24.53 -12.80
N THR A 248 -4.41 -23.97 -13.87
CA THR A 248 -3.50 -22.81 -13.82
C THR A 248 -4.23 -21.55 -13.36
N HIS A 249 -5.46 -21.31 -13.82
CA HIS A 249 -6.32 -20.24 -13.29
C HIS A 249 -6.63 -20.43 -11.80
N GLN A 250 -6.97 -21.65 -11.38
CA GLN A 250 -7.20 -21.95 -9.96
C GLN A 250 -5.94 -21.81 -9.11
N LYS A 251 -4.77 -22.16 -9.65
CA LYS A 251 -3.48 -22.00 -8.98
C LYS A 251 -3.13 -20.53 -8.78
N ALA A 252 -3.37 -19.68 -9.78
CA ALA A 252 -3.17 -18.23 -9.68
C ALA A 252 -4.09 -17.53 -8.65
N LEU A 253 -5.17 -18.19 -8.22
CA LEU A 253 -6.13 -17.68 -7.23
C LEU A 253 -5.87 -18.16 -5.79
N LYS A 254 -4.95 -19.11 -5.57
CA LYS A 254 -4.64 -19.69 -4.26
C LYS A 254 -3.47 -18.97 -3.59
#